data_AF-A0A4R6HQL2-F1
#
_entry.id   AF-A0A4R6HQL2-F1
#
_cell.length_a   1.000
_cell.length_b   1.000
_cell.length_c   1.000
_cell.angle_alpha   90.00
_cell.angle_beta   90.00
_cell.angle_gamma   90.00
#
_symmetry.space_group_name_H-M   'P 1'
#
loop_
_entity.id
_entity.type
_entity.pdbx_description
1 polymer ?
#
loop_
_entity_poly.entity_id
_entity_poly.type
_entity_poly.pdbx_seq_one_letter_code
_entity_poly.pdbx_strand_id
1 'polypeptide(L)'
;MAPIPPETREALLATLAGYEHLLFESMGQADYDALRAVYADWVERLGDSPEAIAICDALDDFIDANVEEGDAERAYFDLVASVQQGGK
;
A
#
# COMPACT_ATOMS: atom_id res chain seq x y z
N MET A 1 8.11 -11.14 16.81
CA MET A 1 7.42 -11.02 15.52
C MET A 1 8.44 -11.33 14.44
N ALA A 2 8.08 -12.18 13.48
CA ALA A 2 8.96 -12.40 12.34
C ALA A 2 8.72 -11.24 11.35
N PRO A 3 9.77 -10.57 10.89
CA PRO A 3 9.65 -9.52 9.88
C PRO A 3 9.05 -10.09 8.59
N ILE A 4 8.39 -9.25 7.79
CA ILE A 4 7.88 -9.68 6.47
C ILE A 4 9.05 -10.23 5.62
N PRO A 5 8.89 -11.44 5.05
CA PRO A 5 9.92 -12.05 4.24
C PRO A 5 10.37 -11.14 3.09
N PRO A 6 11.67 -11.10 2.74
CA PRO A 6 12.19 -10.26 1.67
C PRO A 6 11.43 -10.43 0.34
N GLU A 7 11.10 -11.66 -0.04
CA GLU A 7 10.34 -11.97 -1.26
C GLU A 7 8.92 -11.39 -1.23
N THR A 8 8.30 -11.38 -0.05
CA THR A 8 6.97 -10.79 0.14
C THR A 8 7.10 -9.27 -0.02
N ARG A 9 8.10 -8.66 0.61
CA ARG A 9 8.37 -7.22 0.52
C ARG A 9 8.62 -6.75 -0.91
N GLU A 10 9.48 -7.45 -1.64
CA GLU A 10 9.77 -7.14 -3.05
C GLU A 10 8.51 -7.21 -3.90
N ALA A 11 7.64 -8.20 -3.67
CA ALA A 11 6.37 -8.31 -4.37
C ALA A 11 5.42 -7.14 -4.03
N LEU A 12 5.32 -6.73 -2.77
CA LEU A 12 4.51 -5.57 -2.36
C LEU A 12 5.01 -4.29 -3.04
N LEU A 13 6.33 -4.04 -3.04
CA LEU A 13 6.94 -2.88 -3.68
C LEU A 13 6.73 -2.88 -5.21
N ALA A 14 6.83 -4.04 -5.84
CA ALA A 14 6.55 -4.18 -7.28
C ALA A 14 5.08 -3.88 -7.61
N THR A 15 4.15 -4.27 -6.74
CA THR A 15 2.73 -3.88 -6.87
C THR A 15 2.56 -2.36 -6.75
N LEU A 16 3.18 -1.72 -5.76
CA LEU A 16 3.09 -0.26 -5.56
C LEU A 16 3.67 0.54 -6.71
N ALA A 17 4.77 0.08 -7.31
CA ALA A 17 5.36 0.73 -8.49
C ALA A 17 4.37 0.84 -9.67
N GLY A 18 3.37 -0.06 -9.73
CA GLY A 18 2.30 0.00 -10.72
C GLY A 18 1.28 1.13 -10.51
N TYR A 19 1.34 1.83 -9.37
CA TYR A 19 0.44 2.92 -8.99
C TYR A 19 1.13 4.28 -8.85
N GLU A 20 2.41 4.40 -9.24
CA GLU A 20 3.15 5.68 -9.21
C GLU A 20 2.53 6.77 -10.10
N HIS A 21 1.74 6.40 -11.12
CA HIS A 21 1.03 7.37 -11.96
C HIS A 21 0.05 8.22 -11.15
N LEU A 22 -0.50 7.70 -10.05
CA LEU A 22 -1.42 8.42 -9.16
C LEU A 22 -0.75 9.57 -8.39
N LEU A 23 0.58 9.66 -8.41
CA LEU A 23 1.31 10.83 -7.89
C LEU A 23 1.14 12.08 -8.77
N PHE A 24 0.74 11.88 -10.03
CA PHE A 24 0.64 12.94 -11.03
C PHE A 24 -0.76 13.03 -11.65
N GLU A 25 -1.55 11.97 -11.53
CA GLU A 25 -2.85 11.83 -12.17
C GLU A 25 -3.93 11.57 -11.12
N SER A 26 -5.15 12.07 -11.35
CA SER A 26 -6.28 11.79 -10.48
C SER A 26 -6.71 10.33 -10.59
N MET A 27 -6.97 9.70 -9.45
CA MET A 27 -7.42 8.32 -9.39
C MET A 27 -8.80 8.14 -10.04
N GLY A 28 -8.86 7.26 -11.05
CA GLY A 28 -10.11 6.84 -11.65
C GLY A 28 -10.79 5.71 -10.86
N GLN A 29 -12.05 5.42 -11.20
CA GLN A 29 -12.78 4.29 -10.59
C GLN A 29 -12.06 2.95 -10.78
N ALA A 30 -11.43 2.74 -11.94
CA ALA A 30 -10.70 1.51 -12.22
C ALA A 30 -9.47 1.35 -11.32
N ASP A 31 -8.73 2.44 -11.06
CA ASP A 31 -7.60 2.44 -10.14
C ASP A 31 -8.06 2.20 -8.70
N TYR A 32 -9.17 2.83 -8.28
CA TYR A 32 -9.77 2.61 -6.97
C TYR A 32 -10.17 1.14 -6.76
N ASP A 33 -10.89 0.55 -7.71
CA ASP A 33 -11.32 -0.85 -7.62
C ASP A 33 -10.11 -1.80 -7.58
N ALA A 34 -9.05 -1.50 -8.34
CA ALA A 34 -7.81 -2.27 -8.35
C ALA A 34 -7.06 -2.16 -7.01
N LEU A 35 -6.92 -0.96 -6.44
CA LEU A 35 -6.29 -0.75 -5.14
C LEU A 35 -7.07 -1.41 -4.00
N ARG A 36 -8.40 -1.40 -4.05
CA ARG A 36 -9.24 -2.11 -3.06
C ARG A 36 -9.08 -3.62 -3.18
N ALA A 37 -8.88 -4.17 -4.38
CA ALA A 37 -8.53 -5.57 -4.56
C ALA A 37 -7.12 -5.90 -4.02
N VAL A 38 -6.15 -5.01 -4.21
CA VAL A 38 -4.81 -5.14 -3.62
C VAL A 38 -4.88 -5.14 -2.10
N TYR A 39 -5.66 -4.25 -1.50
CA TYR A 39 -5.88 -4.21 -0.06
C TYR A 39 -6.43 -5.55 0.46
N ALA A 40 -7.47 -6.09 -0.19
CA ALA A 40 -8.05 -7.37 0.19
C ALA A 40 -7.03 -8.52 0.11
N ASP A 41 -6.25 -8.60 -0.98
CA ASP A 41 -5.18 -9.60 -1.13
C ASP A 41 -4.12 -9.48 -0.02
N TRP A 42 -3.72 -8.26 0.32
CA TRP A 42 -2.69 -8.02 1.32
C TRP A 42 -3.17 -8.38 2.72
N VAL A 43 -4.41 -8.07 3.08
CA VAL A 43 -5.04 -8.48 4.35
C VAL A 43 -5.03 -10.01 4.47
N GLU A 44 -5.43 -10.73 3.42
CA GLU A 44 -5.45 -12.21 3.43
C GLU A 44 -4.03 -12.81 3.48
N ARG A 45 -3.08 -12.23 2.74
CA ARG A 45 -1.73 -12.77 2.57
C ARG A 45 -0.80 -12.49 3.75
N LEU A 46 -0.89 -11.30 4.34
CA LEU A 46 0.01 -10.85 5.40
C LEU A 46 -0.49 -11.25 6.81
N GLY A 47 -1.80 -11.45 6.97
CA GLY A 47 -2.43 -11.83 8.23
C GLY A 47 -2.41 -10.70 9.28
N ASP A 48 -2.70 -11.03 10.54
CA ASP A 48 -3.01 -10.05 11.59
C ASP A 48 -1.80 -9.62 12.44
N SER A 49 -0.59 -9.63 11.87
CA SER A 49 0.57 -9.11 12.61
C SER A 49 0.50 -7.58 12.70
N PRO A 50 1.02 -6.93 13.77
CA PRO A 50 1.02 -5.46 13.85
C PRO A 50 1.70 -4.77 12.66
N GLU A 51 2.69 -5.44 12.05
CA GLU A 51 3.40 -4.97 10.86
C GLU A 51 2.54 -5.08 9.60
N ALA A 52 1.83 -6.19 9.44
CA ALA A 52 0.86 -6.39 8.35
C ALA A 52 -0.30 -5.39 8.44
N ILE A 53 -0.82 -5.17 9.65
CA ILE A 53 -1.86 -4.17 9.92
C ILE A 53 -1.35 -2.78 9.54
N ALA A 54 -0.16 -2.38 9.97
CA ALA A 54 0.41 -1.07 9.63
C ALA A 54 0.63 -0.87 8.11
N ILE A 55 0.91 -1.93 7.36
CA ILE A 55 1.03 -1.86 5.90
C ILE A 55 -0.35 -1.74 5.24
N CYS A 56 -1.34 -2.49 5.71
CA CYS A 56 -2.70 -2.41 5.18
C CYS A 56 -3.34 -1.06 5.50
N ASP A 57 -3.14 -0.54 6.71
CA ASP A 57 -3.61 0.79 7.12
C ASP A 57 -2.98 1.88 6.25
N ALA A 58 -1.67 1.83 6.00
CA ALA A 58 -1.00 2.79 5.12
C ALA A 58 -1.49 2.71 3.66
N LEU A 59 -1.93 1.54 3.19
CA LEU A 59 -2.52 1.38 1.87
C LEU A 59 -3.93 1.99 1.83
N ASP A 60 -4.73 1.81 2.88
CA ASP A 60 -6.04 2.44 3.01
C ASP A 60 -5.92 3.97 3.05
N ASP A 61 -4.95 4.50 3.83
CA ASP A 61 -4.63 5.92 3.89
C ASP A 61 -4.25 6.49 2.51
N PHE A 62 -3.48 5.75 1.70
CA PHE A 62 -3.15 6.16 0.34
C PHE A 62 -4.38 6.19 -0.57
N ILE A 63 -5.28 5.20 -0.46
CA ILE A 63 -6.55 5.18 -1.21
C ILE A 63 -7.40 6.40 -0.82
N ASP A 64 -7.57 6.65 0.48
CA ASP A 64 -8.39 7.74 0.99
C ASP A 64 -7.80 9.10 0.60
N ALA A 65 -6.48 9.28 0.65
CA ALA A 65 -5.82 10.50 0.17
C ALA A 65 -6.07 10.76 -1.33
N ASN A 66 -6.17 9.71 -2.16
CA ASN A 66 -6.52 9.86 -3.57
C ASN A 66 -8.01 10.18 -3.78
N VAL A 67 -8.91 9.69 -2.92
CA VAL A 67 -10.36 9.97 -3.01
C VAL A 67 -10.70 11.37 -2.52
N GLU A 68 -10.13 11.78 -1.40
CA GLU A 68 -10.50 13.02 -0.69
C GLU A 68 -9.74 14.27 -1.18
N GLU A 69 -9.00 14.18 -2.30
CA GLU A 69 -8.05 15.20 -2.76
C GLU A 69 -7.02 15.58 -1.66
N GLY A 70 -6.62 14.58 -0.86
CA GLY A 70 -5.58 14.69 0.15
C GLY A 70 -4.17 14.65 -0.43
N ASP A 71 -3.17 14.61 0.46
CA ASP A 71 -1.76 14.54 0.07
C ASP A 71 -1.37 13.09 -0.30
N ALA A 72 -1.81 12.66 -1.50
CA ALA A 72 -1.56 11.31 -2.02
C ALA A 72 -0.06 11.03 -2.20
N GLU A 73 0.75 12.05 -2.51
CA GLU A 73 2.19 11.92 -2.63
C GLU A 73 2.83 11.51 -1.31
N ARG A 74 2.49 12.23 -0.24
CA ARG A 74 2.95 11.88 1.10
C ARG A 74 2.46 10.49 1.52
N ALA A 75 1.19 10.17 1.32
CA ALA A 75 0.63 8.88 1.70
C ALA A 75 1.30 7.72 0.96
N TYR A 76 1.63 7.89 -0.33
CA TYR A 76 2.38 6.89 -1.10
C TYR A 76 3.77 6.65 -0.53
N PHE A 77 4.52 7.70 -0.20
CA PHE A 77 5.86 7.54 0.36
C PHE A 77 5.84 6.94 1.77
N ASP A 78 4.86 7.30 2.59
CA ASP A 78 4.66 6.71 3.92
C ASP A 78 4.34 5.20 3.79
N LEU A 79 3.51 4.81 2.82
CA LEU A 79 3.23 3.41 2.49
C LEU A 79 4.46 2.64 2.01
N VAL A 80 5.23 3.20 1.06
CA VAL A 80 6.48 2.58 0.59
C VAL A 80 7.47 2.41 1.75
N ALA A 81 7.59 3.41 2.63
CA ALA A 81 8.43 3.34 3.81
C ALA A 81 7.95 2.26 4.79
N SER A 82 6.63 2.12 5.01
CA SER A 82 6.04 1.07 5.85
C SER A 82 6.41 -0.33 5.33
N VAL A 83 6.26 -0.57 4.03
CA VAL A 83 6.65 -1.84 3.39
C VAL A 83 8.17 -2.10 3.51
N GLN A 84 9.01 -1.08 3.33
CA GLN A 84 10.46 -1.22 3.45
C GLN A 84 10.93 -1.52 4.88
N GLN A 85 10.29 -0.89 5.87
CA GLN A 85 10.61 -1.01 7.29
C GLN A 85 10.01 -2.26 7.92
N GLY A 86 8.92 -2.78 7.36
CA GLY A 86 8.17 -3.95 7.79
C GLY A 86 8.93 -5.28 7.70
N GLY A 87 10.23 -5.25 7.95
CA GLY A 87 11.18 -6.17 7.40
C GLY A 87 12.53 -6.22 8.11
N LYS A 88 12.62 -5.56 9.26
CA LYS A 88 13.85 -5.35 10.03
C LYS A 88 13.87 -6.15 11.31
#